data_AF-A0A354QSL6-F1
#
_entry.id   AF-A0A354QSL6-F1
#
_cell.length_a   1.000
_cell.length_b   1.000
_cell.length_c   1.000
_cell.angle_alpha   90.00
_cell.angle_beta   90.00
_cell.angle_gamma   90.00
#
_symmetry.space_group_name_H-M   'P 1'
#
loop_
_entity.id
_entity.type
_entity.pdbx_description
1 polymer ?
#
loop_
_entity_poly.entity_id
_entity_poly.type
_entity_poly.pdbx_seq_one_letter_code
_entity_poly.pdbx_strand_id
1 'polypeptide(L)'
;PVIVLNIENDLAKGSARSIEAVDIFEALDPHRDLFVAFGGHAGAAGMTLEASRLEALSQVLVAYIEDNQVDLSTKNELFLDEKLSLPDLTLEPLKNFEKLAPFGMDNKKPVFYLKDFKVENARTMGAGNTHLKLKVSQADAVFEVVAFGLGDLATEFSQTKNLELAVTLSVNKWNGQTSLQLMLVDAKVNGIQLFNIRGKNAPLPENVPVLRFSEEMPNLEKSRAIVVYDLPERLNQLKAIIQQGHFEAIYFKNEIAQPYYLTGFGTRDQFAKLYKTIYQFPEFDIRYKLKELAAYLKIDSILLIKMIQIFEELNFVTIQDGVMQVNKKAEKKAIENSHIYQELKKTVKEQELMALGTVQEIYDYLIEKDEFSN
;
A
#
# COMPACT_ATOMS: atom_id res chain seq x y z
N PRO A 1 26.84 4.70 9.78
CA PRO A 1 27.76 5.77 9.33
C PRO A 1 27.84 5.78 7.80
N VAL A 2 28.09 6.93 7.18
CA VAL A 2 28.28 7.06 5.73
C VAL A 2 29.45 7.99 5.47
N ILE A 3 30.38 7.57 4.60
CA ILE A 3 31.46 8.41 4.08
C ILE A 3 31.23 8.63 2.59
N VAL A 4 31.26 9.90 2.17
CA VAL A 4 31.20 10.28 0.75
C VAL A 4 32.46 11.03 0.38
N LEU A 5 33.13 10.57 -0.67
CA LEU A 5 34.41 11.10 -1.14
C LEU A 5 34.32 11.43 -2.63
N ASN A 6 34.90 12.56 -3.02
CA ASN A 6 35.19 12.89 -4.41
C ASN A 6 36.66 12.53 -4.71
N ILE A 7 36.94 11.93 -5.86
CA ILE A 7 38.29 11.49 -6.25
C ILE A 7 38.79 12.38 -7.37
N GLU A 8 39.87 13.12 -7.11
CA GLU A 8 40.55 13.96 -8.09
C GLU A 8 42.07 13.78 -7.96
N ASN A 9 42.76 13.50 -9.07
CA ASN A 9 44.21 13.31 -9.12
C ASN A 9 44.74 12.33 -8.04
N ASP A 10 44.13 11.14 -7.96
CA ASP A 10 44.43 10.07 -7.00
C ASP A 10 44.26 10.43 -5.51
N LEU A 11 43.67 11.59 -5.20
CA LEU A 11 43.27 11.99 -3.85
C LEU A 11 41.75 11.93 -3.71
N ALA A 12 41.31 11.18 -2.71
CA ALA A 12 39.93 11.13 -2.27
C ALA A 12 39.73 12.17 -1.16
N LYS A 13 38.81 13.12 -1.34
CA LYS A 13 38.47 14.15 -0.35
C LYS A 13 36.98 14.16 -0.10
N GLY A 14 36.60 14.27 1.17
CA GLY A 14 35.19 14.38 1.51
C GLY A 14 34.95 14.36 2.99
N SER A 15 33.78 13.83 3.35
CA SER A 15 33.29 13.88 4.72
C SER A 15 32.48 12.66 5.08
N ALA A 16 32.46 12.38 6.38
CA ALA A 16 31.66 11.36 7.00
C ALA A 16 30.52 11.99 7.81
N ARG A 17 29.42 11.25 7.91
CA ARG A 17 28.33 11.48 8.86
C ARG A 17 27.98 10.19 9.56
N SER A 18 27.67 10.29 10.84
CA SER A 18 27.39 9.14 11.68
C SER A 18 26.07 9.28 12.41
N ILE A 19 25.59 8.14 12.89
CA ILE A 19 24.47 8.05 13.83
C ILE A 19 25.03 8.06 15.25
N GLU A 20 24.19 8.33 16.24
CA GLU A 20 24.60 8.39 17.66
C GLU A 20 25.25 7.08 18.14
N ALA A 21 24.82 5.94 17.61
CA ALA A 21 25.39 4.63 17.91
C ALA A 21 26.82 4.41 17.38
N VAL A 22 27.37 5.33 16.57
CA VAL A 22 28.73 5.21 16.01
C VAL A 22 29.46 6.54 16.14
N ASP A 23 30.44 6.62 17.04
CA ASP A 23 31.41 7.72 17.03
C ASP A 23 32.40 7.53 15.87
N ILE A 24 32.23 8.33 14.81
CA ILE A 24 33.06 8.24 13.60
C ILE A 24 34.46 8.81 13.81
N PHE A 25 34.63 9.67 14.80
CA PHE A 25 35.95 10.21 15.12
C PHE A 25 36.75 9.14 15.85
N GLU A 26 36.18 8.52 16.89
CA GLU A 26 36.77 7.40 17.62
C GLU A 26 37.12 6.22 16.70
N ALA A 27 36.25 5.92 15.72
CA ALA A 27 36.50 4.86 14.75
C ALA A 27 37.73 5.11 13.85
N LEU A 28 38.05 6.37 13.54
CA LEU A 28 39.05 6.73 12.53
C LEU A 28 40.33 7.35 13.11
N ASP A 29 40.26 7.95 14.29
CA ASP A 29 41.39 8.61 14.96
C ASP A 29 42.60 7.69 15.22
N PRO A 30 42.42 6.40 15.57
CA PRO A 30 43.54 5.46 15.71
C PRO A 30 44.28 5.19 14.39
N HIS A 31 43.65 5.46 13.25
CA HIS A 31 44.14 5.15 11.89
C HIS A 31 44.57 6.40 11.13
N ARG A 32 45.10 7.41 11.84
CA ARG A 32 45.54 8.69 11.27
C ARG A 32 46.53 8.55 10.12
N ASP A 33 47.32 7.48 10.10
CA ASP A 33 48.29 7.16 9.05
C ASP A 33 47.63 6.91 7.69
N LEU A 34 46.35 6.55 7.64
CA LEU A 34 45.58 6.41 6.40
C LEU A 34 45.31 7.74 5.70
N PHE A 35 45.39 8.86 6.43
CA PHE A 35 44.90 10.15 5.95
C PHE A 35 46.03 11.15 5.70
N VAL A 36 45.90 11.92 4.62
CA VAL A 36 46.66 13.14 4.38
C VAL A 36 46.15 14.27 5.28
N ALA A 37 44.83 14.33 5.50
CA ALA A 37 44.19 15.23 6.43
C ALA A 37 42.97 14.55 7.07
N PHE A 38 42.81 14.69 8.38
CA PHE A 38 41.67 14.13 9.12
C PHE A 38 41.35 14.97 10.37
N GLY A 39 40.07 15.26 10.57
CA GLY A 39 39.55 15.93 11.77
C GLY A 39 38.04 15.89 11.83
N GLY A 40 37.46 16.14 13.01
CA GLY A 40 36.02 16.05 13.21
C GLY A 40 35.61 15.90 14.67
N HIS A 41 34.40 15.39 14.86
CA HIS A 41 33.76 15.06 16.14
C HIS A 41 32.92 13.79 15.98
N ALA A 42 32.30 13.32 17.07
CA ALA A 42 31.56 12.06 17.14
C ALA A 42 30.61 11.79 15.95
N GLY A 43 29.83 12.79 15.54
CA GLY A 43 28.84 12.64 14.46
C GLY A 43 29.35 12.97 13.04
N ALA A 44 30.56 13.51 12.89
CA ALA A 44 31.04 14.04 11.61
C ALA A 44 32.57 14.13 11.53
N ALA A 45 33.14 13.70 10.40
CA ALA A 45 34.56 13.88 10.12
C ALA A 45 34.78 14.44 8.70
N GLY A 46 35.84 15.23 8.53
CA GLY A 46 36.39 15.62 7.23
C GLY A 46 37.71 14.89 7.01
N MET A 47 37.91 14.38 5.79
CA MET A 47 39.10 13.59 5.48
C MET A 47 39.62 13.81 4.05
N THR A 48 40.92 13.58 3.89
CA THR A 48 41.60 13.45 2.60
C THR A 48 42.58 12.27 2.70
N LEU A 49 42.55 11.37 1.73
CA LEU A 49 43.41 10.19 1.66
C LEU A 49 43.73 9.85 0.20
N GLU A 50 44.77 9.06 -0.04
CA GLU A 50 45.05 8.50 -1.36
C GLU A 50 43.95 7.52 -1.77
N ALA A 51 43.55 7.54 -3.05
CA ALA A 51 42.49 6.66 -3.57
C ALA A 51 42.83 5.17 -3.41
N SER A 52 44.12 4.82 -3.39
CA SER A 52 44.61 3.46 -3.12
C SER A 52 44.29 2.96 -1.70
N ARG A 53 43.99 3.85 -0.75
CA ARG A 53 43.72 3.52 0.66
C ARG A 53 42.23 3.38 0.99
N LEU A 54 41.35 3.50 -0.01
CA LEU A 54 39.90 3.40 0.18
C LEU A 54 39.47 2.04 0.74
N GLU A 55 40.12 0.95 0.31
CA GLU A 55 39.82 -0.38 0.83
C GLU A 55 40.18 -0.50 2.32
N ALA A 56 41.34 0.03 2.71
CA ALA A 56 41.76 0.05 4.12
C ALA A 56 40.80 0.88 4.98
N LEU A 57 40.37 2.06 4.50
CA LEU A 57 39.35 2.87 5.19
C LEU A 57 38.03 2.10 5.36
N SER A 58 37.59 1.37 4.34
CA SER A 58 36.39 0.53 4.43
C SER A 58 36.54 -0.57 5.48
N GLN A 59 37.69 -1.24 5.53
CA GLN A 59 37.96 -2.31 6.49
C GLN A 59 37.98 -1.78 7.93
N VAL A 60 38.59 -0.62 8.17
CA VAL A 60 38.59 0.03 9.49
C VAL A 60 37.17 0.28 9.99
N LEU A 61 36.28 0.80 9.14
CA LEU A 61 34.90 1.05 9.53
C LEU A 61 34.11 -0.24 9.82
N VAL A 62 34.29 -1.27 8.99
CA VAL A 62 33.63 -2.56 9.18
C VAL A 62 34.08 -3.19 10.50
N ALA A 63 35.40 -3.25 10.73
CA ALA A 63 35.97 -3.78 11.96
C ALA A 63 35.46 -3.02 13.19
N TYR A 64 35.42 -1.69 13.15
CA TYR A 64 34.88 -0.89 14.24
C TYR A 64 33.42 -1.24 14.57
N ILE A 65 32.57 -1.42 13.55
CA ILE A 65 31.16 -1.78 13.73
C ILE A 65 31.03 -3.19 14.32
N GLU A 66 31.80 -4.15 13.82
CA GLU A 66 31.79 -5.55 14.27
C GLU A 66 32.32 -5.70 15.71
N ASP A 67 33.48 -5.11 16.00
CA ASP A 67 34.16 -5.19 17.30
C ASP A 67 33.32 -4.55 18.42
N ASN A 68 32.60 -3.48 18.10
CA ASN A 68 31.70 -2.81 19.04
C ASN A 68 30.26 -3.36 19.01
N GLN A 69 29.98 -4.37 18.18
CA GLN A 69 28.65 -4.98 18.03
C GLN A 69 27.53 -3.95 17.82
N VAL A 70 27.81 -2.93 17.00
CA VAL A 70 26.87 -1.82 16.82
C VAL A 70 25.63 -2.31 16.11
N ASP A 71 24.47 -2.14 16.75
CA ASP A 71 23.18 -2.41 16.14
C ASP A 71 22.80 -1.27 15.17
N LEU A 72 22.99 -1.53 13.88
CA LEU A 72 22.57 -0.61 12.82
C LEU A 72 21.11 -0.81 12.39
N SER A 73 20.40 -1.78 12.97
CA SER A 73 18.98 -2.04 12.67
C SER A 73 18.03 -1.12 13.45
N THR A 74 18.50 -0.55 14.56
CA THR A 74 17.73 0.41 15.35
C THR A 74 17.62 1.76 14.64
N LYS A 75 16.38 2.26 14.54
CA LYS A 75 16.11 3.63 14.10
C LYS A 75 16.37 4.61 15.24
N ASN A 76 16.64 5.87 14.90
CA ASN A 76 16.75 6.95 15.88
C ASN A 76 15.43 7.10 16.67
N GLU A 77 15.55 7.36 17.97
CA GLU A 77 14.41 7.67 18.81
C GLU A 77 13.84 9.06 18.47
N LEU A 78 12.52 9.14 18.35
CA LEU A 78 11.80 10.41 18.22
C LEU A 78 11.14 10.76 19.55
N PHE A 79 11.73 11.74 20.24
CA PHE A 79 11.14 12.30 21.46
C PHE A 79 9.95 13.19 21.10
N LEU A 80 8.83 12.96 21.77
CA LEU A 80 7.61 13.75 21.65
C LEU A 80 7.45 14.53 22.97
N ASP A 81 7.46 15.85 22.88
CA ASP A 81 7.43 16.73 24.05
C ASP A 81 6.09 16.68 24.77
N GLU A 82 4.98 16.73 24.02
CA GLU A 82 3.64 16.71 24.61
C GLU A 82 2.56 16.22 23.63
N LYS A 83 1.41 15.80 24.20
CA LYS A 83 0.21 15.51 23.41
C LYS A 83 -0.42 16.81 22.92
N LEU A 84 -0.81 16.83 21.64
CA LEU A 84 -1.48 17.96 21.03
C LEU A 84 -2.98 17.73 20.90
N SER A 85 -3.73 18.72 21.35
CA SER A 85 -5.17 18.83 21.15
C SER A 85 -5.42 20.01 20.20
N LEU A 86 -5.98 19.74 19.02
CA LEU A 86 -6.22 20.79 18.02
C LEU A 86 -7.15 21.90 18.51
N PRO A 87 -8.21 21.63 19.29
CA PRO A 87 -9.06 22.69 19.86
C PRO A 87 -8.31 23.71 20.74
N ASP A 88 -7.20 23.31 21.36
CA ASP A 88 -6.42 24.18 22.26
C ASP A 88 -5.42 25.06 21.50
N LEU A 89 -5.25 24.83 20.19
CA LEU A 89 -4.31 25.57 19.36
C LEU A 89 -4.84 26.95 18.98
N THR A 90 -4.10 27.97 19.41
CA THR A 90 -4.28 29.36 18.95
C THR A 90 -2.94 29.96 18.53
N LEU A 91 -2.95 31.15 17.92
CA LEU A 91 -1.71 31.84 17.52
C LEU A 91 -0.87 32.35 18.71
N GLU A 92 -1.49 32.52 19.89
CA GLU A 92 -0.82 33.02 21.11
C GLU A 92 0.24 32.04 21.67
N PRO A 93 -0.08 30.74 21.90
CA PRO A 93 0.90 29.71 22.28
C PRO A 93 2.14 29.66 21.38
N LEU A 94 1.95 29.82 20.06
CA LEU A 94 3.07 29.77 19.12
C LEU A 94 4.05 30.93 19.32
N LYS A 95 3.56 32.14 19.56
CA LYS A 95 4.44 33.29 19.87
C LYS A 95 5.27 33.06 21.14
N ASN A 96 4.75 32.28 22.09
CA ASN A 96 5.51 31.91 23.28
C ASN A 96 6.61 30.88 22.97
N PHE A 97 6.35 29.92 22.08
CA PHE A 97 7.39 28.98 21.63
C PHE A 97 8.52 29.67 20.86
N GLU A 98 8.21 30.70 20.06
CA GLU A 98 9.25 31.48 19.38
C GLU A 98 10.23 32.19 20.35
N LYS A 99 9.85 32.40 21.62
CA LYS A 99 10.77 32.92 22.65
C LYS A 99 11.85 31.91 23.04
N LEU A 100 11.67 30.63 22.74
CA LEU A 100 12.66 29.58 22.96
C LEU A 100 13.71 29.52 21.85
N ALA A 101 13.54 30.30 20.78
CA ALA A 101 14.54 30.40 19.71
C ALA A 101 15.84 31.06 20.22
N PRO A 102 17.01 30.77 19.61
CA PRO A 102 17.21 30.03 18.36
C PRO A 102 17.11 28.51 18.54
N PHE A 103 16.44 27.85 17.60
CA PHE A 103 16.40 26.40 17.52
C PHE A 103 17.60 25.86 16.72
N GLY A 104 18.10 24.69 17.10
CA GLY A 104 19.26 24.04 16.51
C GLY A 104 19.46 22.62 17.04
N MET A 105 20.67 22.08 16.90
CA MET A 105 21.00 20.73 17.34
C MET A 105 20.78 20.55 18.86
N ASP A 106 21.21 21.52 19.65
CA ASP A 106 21.14 21.50 21.13
C ASP A 106 19.84 22.10 21.69
N ASN A 107 18.99 22.66 20.83
CA ASN A 107 17.69 23.23 21.20
C ASN A 107 16.69 22.93 20.08
N LYS A 108 16.20 21.69 20.04
CA LYS A 108 15.30 21.25 18.97
C LYS A 108 13.95 21.96 19.10
N LYS A 109 13.27 22.14 17.97
CA LYS A 109 11.87 22.59 17.98
C LYS A 109 11.02 21.55 18.70
N PRO A 110 10.03 21.97 19.51
CA PRO A 110 9.10 21.03 20.13
C PRO A 110 8.34 20.20 19.10
N VAL A 111 8.29 18.89 19.31
CA VAL A 111 7.55 17.91 18.51
C VAL A 111 6.39 17.40 19.34
N PHE A 112 5.18 17.50 18.80
CA PHE A 112 3.97 17.13 19.49
C PHE A 112 3.33 15.88 18.92
N TYR A 113 2.69 15.12 19.79
CA TYR A 113 1.97 13.90 19.46
C TYR A 113 0.48 14.18 19.24
N LEU A 114 0.00 13.98 18.02
CA LEU A 114 -1.39 14.17 17.63
C LEU A 114 -2.07 12.82 17.34
N LYS A 115 -3.19 12.58 18.02
CA LYS A 115 -4.03 11.38 17.89
C LYS A 115 -5.51 11.74 17.99
N ASP A 116 -6.39 10.78 17.69
CA ASP A 116 -7.85 10.93 17.75
C ASP A 116 -8.36 12.12 16.91
N PHE A 117 -7.91 12.20 15.65
CA PHE A 117 -8.34 13.16 14.65
C PHE A 117 -8.86 12.44 13.40
N LYS A 118 -9.52 13.17 12.52
CA LYS A 118 -9.97 12.69 11.21
C LYS A 118 -9.21 13.38 10.09
N VAL A 119 -8.77 12.61 9.10
CA VAL A 119 -8.28 13.16 7.83
C VAL A 119 -9.49 13.50 6.97
N GLU A 120 -9.79 14.79 6.80
CA GLU A 120 -10.88 15.26 5.94
C GLU A 120 -10.48 15.28 4.46
N ASN A 121 -9.20 15.53 4.20
CA ASN A 121 -8.64 15.54 2.85
C ASN A 121 -7.14 15.28 2.91
N ALA A 122 -6.62 14.51 1.95
CA ALA A 122 -5.20 14.42 1.66
C ALA A 122 -4.99 14.71 0.18
N ARG A 123 -4.04 15.60 -0.13
CA ARG A 123 -3.75 16.01 -1.50
C ARG A 123 -2.29 16.37 -1.67
N THR A 124 -1.86 16.41 -2.92
CA THR A 124 -0.52 16.90 -3.26
C THR A 124 -0.49 18.43 -3.39
N MET A 125 0.71 19.01 -3.25
CA MET A 125 0.98 20.42 -3.53
C MET A 125 2.44 20.63 -3.98
N GLY A 126 2.75 21.86 -4.39
CA GLY A 126 4.08 22.24 -4.85
C GLY A 126 4.35 21.86 -6.30
N ALA A 127 5.52 22.24 -6.80
CA ALA A 127 5.96 21.87 -8.14
C ALA A 127 6.08 20.34 -8.23
N GLY A 128 5.51 19.76 -9.28
CA GLY A 128 5.55 18.32 -9.53
C GLY A 128 4.76 17.47 -8.52
N ASN A 129 3.81 18.03 -7.76
CA ASN A 129 3.01 17.31 -6.76
C ASN A 129 3.84 16.62 -5.65
N THR A 130 5.04 17.16 -5.38
CA THR A 130 6.05 16.51 -4.53
C THR A 130 5.76 16.56 -3.03
N HIS A 131 4.79 17.35 -2.57
CA HIS A 131 4.52 17.53 -1.14
C HIS A 131 3.12 17.08 -0.78
N LEU A 132 2.95 16.55 0.43
CA LEU A 132 1.65 16.17 0.98
C LEU A 132 1.06 17.33 1.77
N LYS A 133 -0.24 17.54 1.58
CA LYS A 133 -1.03 18.44 2.40
C LYS A 133 -2.29 17.71 2.88
N LEU A 134 -2.43 17.62 4.20
CA LEU A 134 -3.61 17.08 4.85
C LEU A 134 -4.46 18.22 5.39
N LYS A 135 -5.77 18.02 5.38
CA LYS A 135 -6.72 18.75 6.20
C LYS A 135 -7.20 17.78 7.28
N VAL A 136 -6.89 18.09 8.53
CA VAL A 136 -7.27 17.25 9.68
C VAL A 136 -8.26 17.99 10.57
N SER A 137 -9.17 17.25 11.19
CA SER A 137 -10.16 17.78 12.12
C SER A 137 -10.14 17.00 13.44
N GLN A 138 -10.35 17.71 14.55
CA GLN A 138 -10.58 17.12 15.86
C GLN A 138 -11.59 18.01 16.60
N ALA A 139 -12.73 17.42 16.97
CA ALA A 139 -13.93 18.18 17.32
C ALA A 139 -14.24 19.23 16.24
N ASP A 140 -14.45 20.49 16.60
CA ASP A 140 -14.74 21.59 15.66
C ASP A 140 -13.48 22.27 15.10
N ALA A 141 -12.30 21.85 15.54
CA ALA A 141 -11.03 22.45 15.14
C ALA A 141 -10.49 21.79 13.86
N VAL A 142 -10.01 22.61 12.93
CA VAL A 142 -9.52 22.16 11.62
C VAL A 142 -8.18 22.81 11.31
N PHE A 143 -7.19 21.98 10.98
CA PHE A 143 -5.84 22.44 10.66
C PHE A 143 -5.29 21.79 9.39
N GLU A 144 -4.33 22.49 8.80
CA GLU A 144 -3.54 21.95 7.69
C GLU A 144 -2.27 21.31 8.24
N VAL A 145 -1.95 20.11 7.77
CA VAL A 145 -0.66 19.44 8.01
C VAL A 145 0.10 19.41 6.69
N VAL A 146 1.35 19.87 6.68
CA VAL A 146 2.21 19.86 5.50
C VAL A 146 3.37 18.89 5.73
N ALA A 147 3.63 18.04 4.75
CA ALA A 147 4.80 17.17 4.74
C ALA A 147 5.57 17.30 3.42
N PHE A 148 6.81 17.75 3.49
CA PHE A 148 7.65 17.92 2.30
C PHE A 148 8.15 16.57 1.80
N GLY A 149 8.15 16.39 0.48
CA GLY A 149 8.65 15.19 -0.19
C GLY A 149 7.74 13.96 -0.12
N LEU A 150 6.60 14.03 0.60
CA LEU A 150 5.72 12.87 0.82
C LEU A 150 4.45 12.89 -0.04
N GLY A 151 4.46 13.60 -1.17
CA GLY A 151 3.29 13.74 -2.05
C GLY A 151 2.72 12.39 -2.52
N ASP A 152 3.58 11.41 -2.78
CA ASP A 152 3.20 10.08 -3.24
C ASP A 152 2.36 9.29 -2.24
N LEU A 153 2.38 9.68 -0.95
CA LEU A 153 1.61 9.02 0.13
C LEU A 153 0.19 9.58 0.31
N ALA A 154 -0.26 10.51 -0.55
CA ALA A 154 -1.55 11.17 -0.37
C ALA A 154 -2.73 10.18 -0.33
N THR A 155 -2.66 9.11 -1.12
CA THR A 155 -3.71 8.09 -1.16
C THR A 155 -3.76 7.31 0.16
N GLU A 156 -2.60 6.85 0.63
CA GLU A 156 -2.42 6.09 1.85
C GLU A 156 -2.94 6.88 3.07
N PHE A 157 -2.55 8.15 3.19
CA PHE A 157 -3.04 9.02 4.27
C PHE A 157 -4.55 9.32 4.17
N SER A 158 -5.14 9.29 2.97
CA SER A 158 -6.59 9.50 2.80
C SER A 158 -7.43 8.30 3.22
N GLN A 159 -6.88 7.08 3.12
CA GLN A 159 -7.62 5.83 3.30
C GLN A 159 -7.37 5.17 4.66
N THR A 160 -6.25 5.50 5.30
CA THR A 160 -5.83 4.89 6.57
C THR A 160 -6.69 5.35 7.75
N LYS A 161 -7.10 4.41 8.60
CA LYS A 161 -7.72 4.68 9.90
C LYS A 161 -6.66 4.64 11.03
N ASN A 162 -6.99 5.22 12.19
CA ASN A 162 -6.13 5.22 13.38
C ASN A 162 -4.72 5.78 13.15
N LEU A 163 -4.64 6.85 12.36
CA LEU A 163 -3.40 7.56 12.10
C LEU A 163 -2.99 8.35 13.35
N GLU A 164 -1.73 8.26 13.71
CA GLU A 164 -1.09 9.03 14.78
C GLU A 164 0.09 9.80 14.18
N LEU A 165 0.22 11.08 14.52
CA LEU A 165 1.22 11.97 13.92
C LEU A 165 2.15 12.55 14.97
N ALA A 166 3.42 12.68 14.61
CA ALA A 166 4.36 13.60 15.22
C ALA A 166 4.42 14.87 14.37
N VAL A 167 4.16 16.04 14.98
CA VAL A 167 4.10 17.32 14.25
C VAL A 167 4.85 18.43 14.98
N THR A 168 5.36 19.40 14.22
CA THR A 168 5.79 20.70 14.77
C THR A 168 4.80 21.79 14.39
N LEU A 169 4.75 22.86 15.18
CA LEU A 169 3.89 24.02 14.90
C LEU A 169 4.63 25.03 14.01
N SER A 170 3.92 25.64 13.05
CA SER A 170 4.48 26.66 12.16
C SER A 170 3.48 27.77 11.86
N VAL A 171 3.98 29.00 11.65
CA VAL A 171 3.18 30.10 11.09
C VAL A 171 3.19 30.00 9.57
N ASN A 172 2.02 30.05 8.95
CA ASN A 172 1.88 30.35 7.53
C ASN A 172 1.52 31.82 7.34
N LYS A 173 2.27 32.54 6.50
CA LYS A 173 1.97 33.92 6.10
C LYS A 173 1.77 33.97 4.60
N TRP A 174 0.51 34.06 4.17
CA TRP A 174 0.16 34.05 2.75
C TRP A 174 -0.88 35.13 2.44
N ASN A 175 -0.60 35.94 1.41
CA ASN A 175 -1.49 37.01 0.92
C ASN A 175 -2.05 37.92 2.04
N GLY A 176 -1.18 38.31 2.99
CA GLY A 176 -1.57 39.15 4.14
C GLY A 176 -2.33 38.43 5.25
N GLN A 177 -2.71 37.15 5.07
CA GLN A 177 -3.28 36.31 6.12
C GLN A 177 -2.20 35.54 6.85
N THR A 178 -2.35 35.44 8.17
CA THR A 178 -1.48 34.65 9.05
C THR A 178 -2.32 33.55 9.68
N SER A 179 -1.92 32.29 9.50
CA SER A 179 -2.57 31.13 10.10
C SER A 179 -1.56 30.20 10.75
N LEU A 180 -2.02 29.40 11.70
CA LEU A 180 -1.25 28.28 12.24
C LEU A 180 -1.36 27.11 11.26
N GLN A 181 -0.25 26.42 11.01
CA GLN A 181 -0.21 25.14 10.32
C GLN A 181 0.67 24.15 11.09
N LEU A 182 0.47 22.87 10.82
CA LEU A 182 1.28 21.79 11.36
C LEU A 182 2.27 21.31 10.30
N MET A 183 3.48 20.98 10.69
CA MET A 183 4.48 20.33 9.84
C MET A 183 4.65 18.89 10.30
N LEU A 184 4.46 17.93 9.39
CA LEU A 184 4.66 16.52 9.70
C LEU A 184 6.14 16.24 9.96
N VAL A 185 6.41 15.56 11.08
CA VAL A 185 7.73 15.00 11.42
C VAL A 185 7.74 13.52 11.11
N ASP A 186 6.73 12.80 11.60
CA ASP A 186 6.58 11.37 11.39
C ASP A 186 5.10 10.97 11.54
N ALA A 187 4.75 9.80 11.02
CA ALA A 187 3.41 9.25 11.10
C ALA A 187 3.46 7.74 11.36
N LYS A 188 2.49 7.24 12.10
CA LYS A 188 2.29 5.80 12.26
C LYS A 188 0.82 5.44 12.24
N VAL A 189 0.55 4.20 11.88
CA VAL A 189 -0.79 3.62 11.91
C VAL A 189 -0.88 2.71 13.13
N ASN A 190 -1.88 2.94 13.97
CA ASN A 190 -2.18 2.04 15.06
C ASN A 190 -3.16 0.96 14.57
N GLY A 191 -2.61 -0.19 14.19
CA GLY A 191 -3.32 -1.29 13.56
C GLY A 191 -2.63 -1.73 12.28
N ILE A 192 -3.44 -2.13 11.28
CA ILE A 192 -2.95 -2.64 10.01
C ILE A 192 -2.78 -1.52 8.98
N GLN A 193 -1.69 -1.57 8.23
CA GLN A 193 -1.46 -0.69 7.08
C GLN A 193 -2.01 -1.34 5.81
N LEU A 194 -2.78 -0.58 5.03
CA LEU A 194 -3.44 -1.07 3.84
C LEU A 194 -2.90 -0.31 2.62
N PHE A 195 -2.30 -1.03 1.68
CA PHE A 195 -1.65 -0.44 0.52
C PHE A 195 -2.38 -0.79 -0.76
N ASN A 196 -2.63 0.23 -1.59
CA ASN A 196 -3.21 0.04 -2.92
C ASN A 196 -2.11 -0.05 -3.97
N ILE A 197 -1.79 -1.27 -4.41
CA ILE A 197 -0.78 -1.52 -5.45
C ILE A 197 -1.40 -2.10 -6.73
N ARG A 198 -2.70 -1.87 -6.97
CA ARG A 198 -3.42 -2.37 -8.15
C ARG A 198 -2.91 -1.80 -9.48
N GLY A 199 -2.19 -0.68 -9.44
CA GLY A 199 -1.59 -0.07 -10.63
C GLY A 199 -0.70 -1.07 -11.39
N LYS A 200 -0.80 -1.11 -12.72
CA LYS A 200 -0.11 -2.10 -13.57
C LYS A 200 1.39 -2.23 -13.25
N ASN A 201 2.07 -1.09 -13.10
CA ASN A 201 3.51 -1.02 -12.85
C ASN A 201 3.88 -0.80 -11.38
N ALA A 202 2.92 -0.90 -10.45
CA ALA A 202 3.23 -0.76 -9.03
C ALA A 202 4.16 -1.92 -8.60
N PRO A 203 5.34 -1.63 -8.03
CA PRO A 203 6.28 -2.64 -7.61
C PRO A 203 5.71 -3.44 -6.43
N LEU A 204 6.11 -4.71 -6.33
CA LEU A 204 5.84 -5.49 -5.14
C LEU A 204 6.85 -5.11 -4.04
N PRO A 205 6.42 -5.05 -2.76
CA PRO A 205 7.34 -4.84 -1.65
C PRO A 205 8.34 -6.01 -1.54
N GLU A 206 9.60 -5.68 -1.26
CA GLU A 206 10.66 -6.66 -1.09
C GLU A 206 10.44 -7.51 0.17
N ASN A 207 10.78 -8.79 0.10
CA ASN A 207 10.71 -9.75 1.23
C ASN A 207 9.32 -9.91 1.87
N VAL A 208 8.24 -9.54 1.16
CA VAL A 208 6.87 -9.79 1.60
C VAL A 208 6.28 -10.98 0.85
N PRO A 209 5.73 -12.00 1.54
CA PRO A 209 5.06 -13.13 0.90
C PRO A 209 3.93 -12.70 -0.04
N VAL A 210 3.86 -13.36 -1.20
CA VAL A 210 2.90 -13.05 -2.25
C VAL A 210 1.88 -14.19 -2.35
N LEU A 211 0.61 -13.87 -2.09
CA LEU A 211 -0.50 -14.80 -2.23
C LEU A 211 -0.93 -14.87 -3.70
N ARG A 212 -0.62 -15.98 -4.35
CA ARG A 212 -1.06 -16.35 -5.69
C ARG A 212 -1.92 -17.60 -5.58
N PHE A 213 -3.23 -17.47 -5.70
CA PHE A 213 -4.19 -18.55 -5.50
C PHE A 213 -4.17 -19.60 -6.62
N SER A 214 -3.44 -19.32 -7.70
CA SER A 214 -3.14 -20.26 -8.78
C SER A 214 -1.85 -21.06 -8.55
N GLU A 215 -1.08 -20.75 -7.50
CA GLU A 215 0.22 -21.35 -7.19
C GLU A 215 0.25 -21.95 -5.77
N GLU A 216 1.38 -22.54 -5.38
CA GLU A 216 1.57 -23.01 -4.02
C GLU A 216 1.61 -21.83 -3.03
N MET A 217 0.85 -21.93 -1.94
CA MET A 217 0.75 -20.87 -0.95
C MET A 217 2.06 -20.71 -0.16
N PRO A 218 2.55 -19.48 0.06
CA PRO A 218 3.75 -19.25 0.84
C PRO A 218 3.53 -19.56 2.33
N ASN A 219 4.62 -19.82 3.06
CA ASN A 219 4.57 -19.92 4.52
C ASN A 219 4.34 -18.53 5.15
N LEU A 220 3.32 -18.42 6.01
CA LEU A 220 2.90 -17.18 6.64
C LEU A 220 3.17 -17.11 8.16
N GLU A 221 3.72 -18.15 8.79
CA GLU A 221 3.82 -18.25 10.26
C GLU A 221 4.54 -17.08 10.95
N LYS A 222 5.57 -16.51 10.29
CA LYS A 222 6.37 -15.40 10.82
C LYS A 222 6.13 -14.09 10.07
N SER A 223 5.19 -14.10 9.14
CA SER A 223 4.99 -13.02 8.19
C SER A 223 4.05 -11.97 8.78
N ARG A 224 4.56 -10.76 8.97
CA ARG A 224 3.78 -9.61 9.45
C ARG A 224 3.18 -8.79 8.29
N ALA A 225 3.49 -9.14 7.06
CA ALA A 225 2.93 -8.50 5.88
C ALA A 225 2.61 -9.53 4.80
N ILE A 226 1.63 -9.22 3.95
CA ILE A 226 1.27 -10.04 2.78
C ILE A 226 0.92 -9.17 1.57
N VAL A 227 1.19 -9.71 0.38
CA VAL A 227 0.65 -9.20 -0.88
C VAL A 227 -0.49 -10.10 -1.33
N VAL A 228 -1.70 -9.55 -1.48
CA VAL A 228 -2.81 -10.20 -2.18
C VAL A 228 -2.61 -9.96 -3.68
N TYR A 229 -1.99 -10.92 -4.37
CA TYR A 229 -1.61 -10.74 -5.77
C TYR A 229 -2.80 -10.89 -6.70
N ASP A 230 -3.44 -12.06 -6.67
CA ASP A 230 -4.67 -12.38 -7.40
C ASP A 230 -5.80 -12.74 -6.42
N LEU A 231 -7.01 -12.98 -6.95
CA LEU A 231 -8.17 -13.38 -6.16
C LEU A 231 -8.43 -14.88 -6.25
N PRO A 232 -8.81 -15.55 -5.15
CA PRO A 232 -9.26 -16.94 -5.19
C PRO A 232 -10.61 -17.05 -5.91
N GLU A 233 -10.98 -18.27 -6.32
CA GLU A 233 -12.33 -18.54 -6.85
C GLU A 233 -13.44 -18.19 -5.84
N ARG A 234 -13.15 -18.37 -4.55
CA ARG A 234 -14.06 -18.03 -3.44
C ARG A 234 -13.37 -17.10 -2.48
N LEU A 235 -13.88 -15.89 -2.33
CA LEU A 235 -13.26 -14.85 -1.48
C LEU A 235 -13.17 -15.25 0.00
N ASN A 236 -13.98 -16.21 0.46
CA ASN A 236 -13.91 -16.79 1.81
C ASN A 236 -12.53 -17.39 2.13
N GLN A 237 -11.78 -17.87 1.13
CA GLN A 237 -10.40 -18.34 1.34
C GLN A 237 -9.48 -17.19 1.76
N LEU A 238 -9.59 -16.03 1.08
CA LEU A 238 -8.83 -14.84 1.44
C LEU A 238 -9.28 -14.29 2.80
N LYS A 239 -10.59 -14.29 3.09
CA LYS A 239 -11.12 -13.92 4.42
C LYS A 239 -10.46 -14.74 5.52
N ALA A 240 -10.41 -16.06 5.38
CA ALA A 240 -9.82 -16.95 6.38
C ALA A 240 -8.33 -16.63 6.63
N ILE A 241 -7.55 -16.39 5.57
CA ILE A 241 -6.13 -16.03 5.69
C ILE A 241 -5.96 -14.71 6.46
N ILE A 242 -6.73 -13.68 6.11
CA ILE A 242 -6.62 -12.36 6.75
C ILE A 242 -7.10 -12.39 8.20
N GLN A 243 -8.18 -13.12 8.49
CA GLN A 243 -8.75 -13.20 9.84
C GLN A 243 -7.90 -14.03 10.81
N GLN A 244 -7.18 -15.04 10.30
CA GLN A 244 -6.29 -15.88 11.11
C GLN A 244 -4.88 -15.30 11.25
N GLY A 245 -4.46 -14.46 10.29
CA GLY A 245 -3.15 -13.84 10.28
C GLY A 245 -3.03 -12.65 11.23
N HIS A 246 -1.84 -12.46 11.77
CA HIS A 246 -1.47 -11.27 12.56
C HIS A 246 -0.63 -10.32 11.71
N PHE A 247 -1.26 -9.71 10.71
CA PHE A 247 -0.59 -8.82 9.78
C PHE A 247 -0.58 -7.38 10.29
N GLU A 248 0.57 -6.73 10.17
CA GLU A 248 0.79 -5.30 10.33
C GLU A 248 0.61 -4.55 9.00
N ALA A 249 0.71 -5.24 7.85
CA ALA A 249 0.50 -4.65 6.52
C ALA A 249 -0.13 -5.62 5.50
N ILE A 250 -1.02 -5.11 4.66
CA ILE A 250 -1.59 -5.84 3.52
C ILE A 250 -1.51 -4.97 2.27
N TYR A 251 -0.94 -5.56 1.20
CA TYR A 251 -0.81 -4.93 -0.10
C TYR A 251 -1.79 -5.55 -1.08
N PHE A 252 -2.71 -4.76 -1.63
CA PHE A 252 -3.73 -5.22 -2.56
C PHE A 252 -3.32 -4.94 -4.01
N LYS A 253 -2.89 -5.99 -4.72
CA LYS A 253 -2.68 -5.97 -6.18
C LYS A 253 -3.94 -6.42 -6.93
N ASN A 254 -4.69 -7.36 -6.34
CA ASN A 254 -6.03 -7.80 -6.76
C ASN A 254 -6.15 -8.06 -8.27
N GLU A 255 -5.21 -8.81 -8.86
CA GLU A 255 -5.31 -9.22 -10.24
C GLU A 255 -6.51 -10.18 -10.42
N ILE A 256 -7.40 -9.86 -11.35
CA ILE A 256 -8.63 -10.61 -11.59
C ILE A 256 -8.53 -11.29 -12.95
N ALA A 257 -8.29 -12.61 -12.94
CA ALA A 257 -8.11 -13.38 -14.17
C ALA A 257 -9.35 -13.38 -15.08
N GLN A 258 -10.55 -13.45 -14.49
CA GLN A 258 -11.84 -13.44 -15.19
C GLN A 258 -12.69 -12.28 -14.63
N PRO A 259 -12.65 -11.08 -15.24
CA PRO A 259 -13.24 -9.86 -14.68
C PRO A 259 -14.76 -9.79 -14.91
N TYR A 260 -15.50 -10.68 -14.26
CA TYR A 260 -16.97 -10.69 -14.29
C TYR A 260 -17.61 -9.39 -13.79
N TYR A 261 -16.94 -8.60 -12.95
CA TYR A 261 -17.43 -7.26 -12.59
C TYR A 261 -17.61 -6.32 -13.80
N LEU A 262 -16.88 -6.54 -14.91
CA LEU A 262 -17.05 -5.79 -16.15
C LEU A 262 -18.19 -6.34 -17.01
N THR A 263 -18.40 -7.67 -17.01
CA THR A 263 -19.41 -8.32 -17.85
C THR A 263 -20.77 -8.43 -17.18
N GLY A 264 -20.81 -8.36 -15.85
CA GLY A 264 -21.95 -8.73 -15.03
C GLY A 264 -22.22 -10.23 -15.00
N PHE A 265 -23.40 -10.61 -14.50
CA PHE A 265 -23.85 -12.01 -14.35
C PHE A 265 -24.91 -12.41 -15.40
N GLY A 266 -25.10 -11.59 -16.44
CA GLY A 266 -26.08 -11.81 -17.50
C GLY A 266 -27.42 -11.15 -17.24
N THR A 267 -27.88 -10.34 -18.19
CA THR A 267 -29.20 -9.71 -18.17
C THR A 267 -30.29 -10.65 -18.70
N ARG A 268 -31.55 -10.38 -18.34
CA ARG A 268 -32.70 -11.12 -18.86
C ARG A 268 -32.76 -11.15 -20.39
N ASP A 269 -32.38 -10.05 -21.05
CA ASP A 269 -32.34 -9.97 -22.52
C ASP A 269 -31.25 -10.86 -23.11
N GLN A 270 -30.05 -10.89 -22.51
CA GLN A 270 -28.97 -11.78 -22.93
C GLN A 270 -29.37 -13.25 -22.81
N PHE A 271 -29.97 -13.66 -21.69
CA PHE A 271 -30.48 -15.03 -21.52
C PHE A 271 -31.59 -15.36 -22.53
N ALA A 272 -32.50 -14.42 -22.80
CA ALA A 272 -33.55 -14.61 -23.81
C ALA A 272 -32.97 -14.76 -25.23
N LYS A 273 -31.93 -14.00 -25.57
CA LYS A 273 -31.21 -14.13 -26.85
C LYS A 273 -30.53 -15.49 -26.96
N LEU A 274 -29.76 -15.89 -25.96
CA LEU A 274 -29.10 -17.20 -25.93
C LEU A 274 -30.14 -18.32 -26.08
N TYR A 275 -31.22 -18.28 -25.30
CA TYR A 275 -32.31 -19.26 -25.37
C TYR A 275 -32.90 -19.34 -26.79
N LYS A 276 -33.25 -18.21 -27.42
CA LYS A 276 -33.77 -18.23 -28.80
C LYS A 276 -32.76 -18.82 -29.80
N THR A 277 -31.48 -18.48 -29.66
CA THR A 277 -30.43 -18.93 -30.57
C THR A 277 -30.17 -20.43 -30.47
N ILE A 278 -30.11 -21.01 -29.27
CA ILE A 278 -29.88 -22.46 -29.13
C ILE A 278 -31.07 -23.30 -29.61
N TYR A 279 -32.30 -22.76 -29.61
CA TYR A 279 -33.46 -23.45 -30.18
C TYR A 279 -33.50 -23.34 -31.71
N GLN A 280 -32.94 -22.27 -32.27
CA GLN A 280 -32.78 -22.09 -33.73
C GLN A 280 -31.64 -22.96 -34.29
N PHE A 281 -30.56 -23.11 -33.52
CA PHE A 281 -29.39 -23.91 -33.86
C PHE A 281 -29.20 -25.00 -32.78
N PRO A 282 -29.91 -26.14 -32.91
CA PRO A 282 -30.05 -27.14 -31.84
C PRO A 282 -28.77 -27.90 -31.50
N GLU A 283 -27.73 -27.79 -32.33
CA GLU A 283 -26.43 -28.42 -32.15
C GLU A 283 -25.32 -27.42 -32.48
N PHE A 284 -24.33 -27.31 -31.59
CA PHE A 284 -23.28 -26.31 -31.70
C PHE A 284 -21.97 -26.79 -31.05
N ASP A 285 -20.87 -26.86 -31.80
CA ASP A 285 -19.55 -27.19 -31.25
C ASP A 285 -18.93 -25.95 -30.58
N ILE A 286 -18.98 -25.92 -29.25
CA ILE A 286 -18.51 -24.78 -28.47
C ILE A 286 -16.98 -24.68 -28.44
N ARG A 287 -16.23 -25.74 -28.76
CA ARG A 287 -14.75 -25.70 -28.74
C ARG A 287 -14.21 -24.75 -29.80
N TYR A 288 -14.83 -24.74 -30.97
CA TYR A 288 -14.38 -23.95 -32.11
C TYR A 288 -15.22 -22.71 -32.36
N LYS A 289 -16.52 -22.74 -32.03
CA LYS A 289 -17.46 -21.68 -32.42
C LYS A 289 -17.90 -20.76 -31.28
N LEU A 290 -17.40 -20.94 -30.05
CA LEU A 290 -17.78 -20.08 -28.91
C LEU A 290 -17.55 -18.59 -29.20
N LYS A 291 -16.42 -18.23 -29.82
CA LYS A 291 -16.12 -16.83 -30.17
C LYS A 291 -17.10 -16.25 -31.19
N GLU A 292 -17.50 -17.04 -32.19
CA GLU A 292 -18.49 -16.64 -33.18
C GLU A 292 -19.87 -16.44 -32.53
N LEU A 293 -20.25 -17.34 -31.62
CA LEU A 293 -21.50 -17.24 -30.87
C LEU A 293 -21.52 -16.01 -29.95
N ALA A 294 -20.42 -15.76 -29.24
CA ALA A 294 -20.24 -14.57 -28.41
C ALA A 294 -20.41 -13.28 -29.23
N ALA A 295 -19.75 -13.19 -30.39
CA ALA A 295 -19.87 -12.07 -31.31
C ALA A 295 -21.30 -11.90 -31.85
N TYR A 296 -21.95 -13.00 -32.24
CA TYR A 296 -23.33 -12.99 -32.74
C TYR A 296 -24.33 -12.50 -31.68
N LEU A 297 -24.19 -12.99 -30.45
CA LEU A 297 -25.07 -12.63 -29.33
C LEU A 297 -24.73 -11.25 -28.75
N LYS A 298 -23.55 -10.70 -29.07
CA LYS A 298 -22.95 -9.52 -28.43
C LYS A 298 -22.84 -9.71 -26.91
N ILE A 299 -22.31 -10.86 -26.52
CA ILE A 299 -22.05 -11.26 -25.13
C ILE A 299 -20.57 -11.56 -25.01
N ASP A 300 -19.92 -11.10 -23.94
CA ASP A 300 -18.53 -11.44 -23.69
C ASP A 300 -18.33 -12.96 -23.57
N SER A 301 -17.21 -13.48 -24.05
CA SER A 301 -16.94 -14.93 -24.06
C SER A 301 -16.94 -15.52 -22.66
N ILE A 302 -16.39 -14.83 -21.66
CA ILE A 302 -16.29 -15.37 -20.29
C ILE A 302 -17.67 -15.49 -19.64
N LEU A 303 -18.55 -14.51 -19.94
CA LEU A 303 -19.94 -14.51 -19.49
C LEU A 303 -20.75 -15.56 -20.24
N LEU A 304 -20.58 -15.68 -21.55
CA LEU A 304 -21.28 -16.67 -22.36
C LEU A 304 -20.98 -18.11 -21.88
N ILE A 305 -19.73 -18.41 -21.52
CA ILE A 305 -19.37 -19.71 -20.92
C ILE A 305 -20.21 -19.97 -19.66
N LYS A 306 -20.28 -19.00 -18.74
CA LYS A 306 -21.11 -19.13 -17.53
C LYS A 306 -22.60 -19.30 -17.86
N MET A 307 -23.12 -18.55 -18.83
CA MET A 307 -24.52 -18.67 -19.25
C MET A 307 -24.84 -20.05 -19.83
N ILE A 308 -23.91 -20.64 -20.60
CA ILE A 308 -24.05 -22.00 -21.14
C ILE A 308 -24.03 -23.02 -19.99
N GLN A 309 -23.11 -22.87 -19.03
CA GLN A 309 -23.06 -23.72 -17.83
C GLN A 309 -24.35 -23.65 -17.00
N ILE A 310 -24.94 -22.45 -16.86
CA ILE A 310 -26.24 -22.24 -16.20
C ILE A 310 -27.35 -22.98 -16.96
N PHE A 311 -27.34 -22.91 -18.30
CA PHE A 311 -28.32 -23.63 -19.12
C PHE A 311 -28.16 -25.14 -19.04
N GLU A 312 -26.94 -25.63 -18.93
CA GLU A 312 -26.64 -27.04 -18.70
C GLU A 312 -27.16 -27.50 -17.33
N GLU A 313 -26.87 -26.75 -16.25
CA GLU A 313 -27.36 -27.04 -14.89
C GLU A 313 -28.90 -27.08 -14.82
N LEU A 314 -29.57 -26.21 -15.57
CA LEU A 314 -31.03 -26.16 -15.64
C LEU A 314 -31.63 -27.20 -16.60
N ASN A 315 -30.81 -28.01 -17.28
CA ASN A 315 -31.16 -29.00 -18.29
C ASN A 315 -31.77 -28.43 -19.58
N PHE A 316 -31.51 -27.16 -19.92
CA PHE A 316 -31.88 -26.59 -21.23
C PHE A 316 -30.98 -27.06 -22.36
N VAL A 317 -29.72 -27.38 -22.05
CA VAL A 317 -28.75 -27.96 -22.98
C VAL A 317 -28.00 -29.11 -22.31
N THR A 318 -27.34 -29.93 -23.11
CA THR A 318 -26.36 -30.93 -22.67
C THR A 318 -25.10 -30.76 -23.48
N ILE A 319 -23.93 -30.89 -22.86
CA ILE A 319 -22.64 -30.82 -23.56
C ILE A 319 -22.00 -32.21 -23.56
N GLN A 320 -21.77 -32.76 -24.75
CA GLN A 320 -21.07 -34.04 -24.93
C GLN A 320 -19.91 -33.83 -25.89
N ASP A 321 -18.69 -34.19 -25.48
CA ASP A 321 -17.47 -34.02 -26.26
C ASP A 321 -17.28 -32.61 -26.84
N GLY A 322 -17.70 -31.58 -26.09
CA GLY A 322 -17.62 -30.18 -26.52
C GLY A 322 -18.68 -29.75 -27.53
N VAL A 323 -19.66 -30.60 -27.83
CA VAL A 323 -20.83 -30.27 -28.64
C VAL A 323 -22.02 -30.04 -27.71
N MET A 324 -22.56 -28.83 -27.76
CA MET A 324 -23.76 -28.43 -27.04
C MET A 324 -25.01 -28.82 -27.86
N GLN A 325 -25.94 -29.52 -27.23
CA GLN A 325 -27.22 -29.91 -27.83
C GLN A 325 -28.39 -29.37 -27.00
N VAL A 326 -29.42 -28.85 -27.66
CA VAL A 326 -30.61 -28.32 -26.98
C VAL A 326 -31.54 -29.44 -26.52
N ASN A 327 -31.99 -29.37 -25.26
CA ASN A 327 -33.01 -30.27 -24.73
C ASN A 327 -34.40 -29.71 -25.03
N LYS A 328 -35.00 -30.15 -26.14
CA LYS A 328 -36.36 -29.71 -26.56
C LYS A 328 -37.46 -30.11 -25.57
N LYS A 329 -37.20 -31.03 -24.65
CA LYS A 329 -38.16 -31.49 -23.62
C LYS A 329 -37.93 -30.83 -22.26
N ALA A 330 -37.01 -29.86 -22.17
CA ALA A 330 -36.73 -29.17 -20.93
C ALA A 330 -37.97 -28.44 -20.41
N GLU A 331 -38.26 -28.59 -19.12
CA GLU A 331 -39.28 -27.81 -18.42
C GLU A 331 -38.84 -26.35 -18.27
N LYS A 332 -39.81 -25.43 -18.21
CA LYS A 332 -39.53 -24.02 -17.96
C LYS A 332 -39.02 -23.84 -16.53
N LYS A 333 -37.76 -23.46 -16.38
CA LYS A 333 -37.14 -23.11 -15.10
C LYS A 333 -36.66 -21.66 -15.11
N ALA A 334 -36.70 -21.02 -13.93
CA ALA A 334 -36.14 -19.69 -13.73
C ALA A 334 -34.60 -19.77 -13.67
N ILE A 335 -33.91 -18.76 -14.18
CA ILE A 335 -32.43 -18.70 -14.15
C ILE A 335 -31.93 -18.61 -12.70
N GLU A 336 -32.72 -17.97 -11.85
CA GLU A 336 -32.46 -17.79 -10.43
C GLU A 336 -32.38 -19.11 -9.66
N ASN A 337 -32.89 -20.22 -10.24
CA ASN A 337 -32.80 -21.55 -9.64
C ASN A 337 -31.43 -22.21 -9.85
N SER A 338 -30.55 -21.63 -10.69
CA SER A 338 -29.19 -22.12 -10.93
C SER A 338 -28.26 -21.69 -9.79
N HIS A 339 -27.53 -22.65 -9.22
CA HIS A 339 -26.48 -22.35 -8.24
C HIS A 339 -25.35 -21.57 -8.90
N ILE A 340 -24.98 -21.92 -10.13
CA ILE A 340 -23.94 -21.22 -10.90
C ILE A 340 -24.30 -19.73 -11.10
N TYR A 341 -25.57 -19.43 -11.35
CA TYR A 341 -26.04 -18.05 -11.48
C TYR A 341 -25.95 -17.26 -10.16
N GLN A 342 -26.34 -17.87 -9.04
CA GLN A 342 -26.25 -17.21 -7.73
C GLN A 342 -24.78 -16.96 -7.32
N GLU A 343 -23.90 -17.94 -7.55
CA GLU A 343 -22.46 -17.79 -7.31
C GLU A 343 -21.83 -16.73 -8.23
N LEU A 344 -22.22 -16.68 -9.51
CA LEU A 344 -21.74 -15.64 -10.43
C LEU A 344 -22.18 -14.26 -9.97
N LYS A 345 -23.43 -14.12 -9.52
CA LYS A 345 -23.94 -12.85 -8.98
C LYS A 345 -23.18 -12.42 -7.72
N LYS A 346 -22.79 -13.35 -6.86
CA LYS A 346 -21.92 -13.09 -5.70
C LYS A 346 -20.52 -12.67 -6.14
N THR A 347 -19.90 -13.44 -7.04
CA THR A 347 -18.58 -13.19 -7.62
C THR A 347 -18.48 -11.79 -8.25
N VAL A 348 -19.50 -11.36 -9.00
CA VAL A 348 -19.55 -10.02 -9.62
C VAL A 348 -19.45 -8.92 -8.57
N LYS A 349 -20.21 -9.02 -7.47
CA LYS A 349 -20.18 -8.04 -6.38
C LYS A 349 -18.85 -8.03 -5.64
N GLU A 350 -18.30 -9.22 -5.36
CA GLU A 350 -17.01 -9.36 -4.71
C GLU A 350 -15.89 -8.77 -5.57
N GLN A 351 -15.85 -9.09 -6.86
CA GLN A 351 -14.88 -8.52 -7.79
C GLN A 351 -15.04 -7.00 -7.94
N GLU A 352 -16.27 -6.49 -7.96
CA GLU A 352 -16.53 -5.05 -8.00
C GLU A 352 -15.90 -4.34 -6.79
N LEU A 353 -16.12 -4.88 -5.57
CA LEU A 353 -15.47 -4.39 -4.35
C LEU A 353 -13.94 -4.48 -4.45
N MET A 354 -13.40 -5.64 -4.84
CA MET A 354 -11.94 -5.84 -4.90
C MET A 354 -11.26 -4.99 -5.98
N ALA A 355 -11.96 -4.65 -7.06
CA ALA A 355 -11.42 -3.84 -8.15
C ALA A 355 -11.55 -2.33 -7.89
N LEU A 356 -12.73 -1.89 -7.42
CA LEU A 356 -13.10 -0.48 -7.38
C LEU A 356 -13.13 0.11 -5.96
N GLY A 357 -13.31 -0.73 -4.94
CA GLY A 357 -13.37 -0.31 -3.55
C GLY A 357 -12.05 0.28 -3.04
N THR A 358 -12.15 1.15 -2.05
CA THR A 358 -10.99 1.58 -1.27
C THR A 358 -10.39 0.37 -0.54
N VAL A 359 -9.09 0.40 -0.26
CA VAL A 359 -8.45 -0.71 0.49
C VAL A 359 -9.06 -0.87 1.88
N GLN A 360 -9.62 0.19 2.45
CA GLN A 360 -10.31 0.15 3.72
C GLN A 360 -11.66 -0.58 3.62
N GLU A 361 -12.49 -0.29 2.61
CA GLU A 361 -13.75 -1.02 2.38
C GLU A 361 -13.50 -2.51 2.10
N ILE A 362 -12.46 -2.81 1.32
CA ILE A 362 -12.02 -4.18 1.06
C ILE A 362 -11.63 -4.87 2.38
N TYR A 363 -10.79 -4.22 3.19
CA TYR A 363 -10.36 -4.79 4.46
C TYR A 363 -11.53 -5.00 5.42
N ASP A 364 -12.40 -3.99 5.58
CA ASP A 364 -13.59 -4.07 6.43
C ASP A 364 -14.48 -5.27 6.04
N TYR A 365 -14.69 -5.50 4.74
CA TYR A 365 -15.42 -6.69 4.24
C TYR A 365 -14.71 -8.02 4.52
N LEU A 366 -13.37 -8.05 4.43
CA LEU A 366 -12.59 -9.27 4.63
C LEU A 366 -12.51 -9.68 6.10
N ILE A 367 -12.59 -8.73 7.03
CA ILE A 367 -12.62 -8.99 8.48
C ILE A 367 -14.04 -9.18 9.04
N GLU A 368 -15.08 -8.81 8.31
CA GLU A 368 -16.47 -9.02 8.72
C GLU A 368 -16.73 -10.52 8.90
N LYS A 369 -17.18 -10.90 10.10
CA LYS A 369 -17.57 -12.28 10.40
C LYS A 369 -18.87 -12.56 9.65
N ASP A 370 -18.88 -13.60 8.81
CA ASP A 370 -20.11 -14.02 8.14
C ASP A 370 -21.15 -14.37 9.23
N GLU A 371 -22.27 -13.65 9.30
CA GLU A 371 -23.35 -13.81 10.31
C GLU A 371 -24.00 -15.22 10.34
N PHE A 372 -23.57 -16.13 9.46
CA PHE A 372 -24.14 -17.48 9.32
C PHE A 372 -23.13 -18.62 9.57
N SER A 373 -22.00 -18.34 10.22
CA SER A 373 -21.07 -19.39 10.65
C SER A 373 -21.36 -19.83 12.10
N ASN A 374 -22.44 -20.58 12.29
CA ASN A 374 -22.68 -21.42 13.48
C ASN A 374 -23.20 -22.79 13.04
#